data_AF-A0A7X6I1U5-F1
#
_entry.id   AF-A0A7X6I1U5-F1
#
_cell.length_a   1.000
_cell.length_b   1.000
_cell.length_c   1.000
_cell.angle_alpha   90.00
_cell.angle_beta   90.00
_cell.angle_gamma   90.00
#
_symmetry.space_group_name_H-M   'P 1'
#
loop_
_entity.id
_entity.type
_entity.pdbx_description
1 polymer ?
#
loop_
_entity_poly.entity_id
_entity_poly.type
_entity_poly.pdbx_seq_one_letter_code
_entity_poly.pdbx_strand_id
1 'polypeptide(L)' 'MKMTIYEIGEIEDEDIIIGMIVSTYQNKNVYARHKDRKTYEIPGGHR' A
#
# COMPACT_ATOMS: atom_id res chain seq x y z
N MET A 1 13.54 8.30 -8.58
CA MET A 1 12.96 7.89 -7.28
C MET A 1 13.83 6.78 -6.72
N LYS A 2 14.34 6.90 -5.49
CA LYS A 2 15.16 5.85 -4.85
C LYS A 2 14.23 5.03 -3.94
N MET A 3 14.22 3.72 -4.13
CA MET A 3 13.47 2.79 -3.29
C MET A 3 14.45 2.17 -2.29
N THR A 4 14.06 2.14 -1.02
CA THR A 4 14.79 1.45 0.04
C THR A 4 13.88 0.34 0.57
N ILE A 5 14.46 -0.83 0.81
CA ILE A 5 13.77 -1.97 1.41
C ILE A 5 14.32 -2.10 2.83
N TYR A 6 13.43 -2.17 3.80
CA TYR A 6 13.74 -2.28 5.22
C TYR A 6 13.27 -3.64 5.73
N GLU A 7 13.98 -4.19 6.70
CA GLU A 7 13.54 -5.39 7.42
C GLU A 7 12.44 -5.06 8.43
N ILE A 8 11.69 -6.07 8.86
CA ILE A 8 10.64 -5.90 9.87
C ILE A 8 11.25 -5.38 11.17
N GLY A 9 10.73 -4.25 11.67
CA GLY A 9 11.18 -3.60 12.91
C GLY A 9 12.35 -2.63 12.75
N GLU A 10 12.84 -2.39 11.52
CA GLU A 10 13.92 -1.43 11.27
C GLU A 10 13.41 0.03 11.23
N ILE A 11 12.11 0.22 11.00
CA ILE A 11 11.43 1.51 11.04
C ILE A 11 10.51 1.53 12.25
N GLU A 12 10.60 2.58 13.06
CA GLU A 12 9.73 2.81 14.21
C GLU A 12 8.29 3.01 13.76
N ASP A 13 7.34 2.54 14.57
CA ASP A 13 5.93 2.48 14.21
C ASP A 13 5.33 3.89 14.00
N GLU A 14 5.82 4.86 14.78
CA GLU A 14 5.42 6.27 14.74
C GLU A 14 5.85 6.99 13.45
N ASP A 15 6.89 6.48 12.78
CA ASP A 15 7.40 7.05 11.53
C ASP A 15 6.59 6.56 10.29
N ILE A 16 5.71 5.57 10.46
CA ILE A 16 4.88 5.00 9.39
C ILE A 16 3.67 5.91 9.14
N ILE A 17 3.79 6.81 8.16
CA ILE A 17 2.72 7.76 7.77
C ILE A 17 1.59 7.07 6.99
N ILE A 18 1.90 6.04 6.20
CA ILE A 18 0.93 5.34 5.36
C ILE A 18 1.35 3.88 5.13
N GLY A 19 0.38 2.98 5.20
CA GLY A 19 0.55 1.58 4.83
C GLY A 19 -0.17 1.29 3.52
N MET A 20 0.52 0.70 2.55
CA MET A 20 -0.09 0.20 1.31
C MET A 20 0.12 -1.30 1.20
N ILE A 21 -0.92 -2.03 0.81
CA ILE A 21 -0.85 -3.48 0.61
C ILE A 21 -1.09 -3.77 -0.87
N VAL A 22 -0.09 -4.35 -1.52
CA VAL A 22 -0.23 -4.85 -2.90
C VAL A 22 -0.60 -6.32 -2.85
N SER A 23 -1.71 -6.69 -3.48
CA SER A 23 -2.14 -8.09 -3.59
C SER A 23 -2.21 -8.51 -5.05
N THR A 24 -1.83 -9.77 -5.31
CA THR A 24 -1.90 -10.37 -6.64
C THR A 24 -2.78 -11.62 -6.62
N TYR A 25 -3.62 -11.79 -7.64
CA TYR A 25 -4.44 -12.97 -7.86
C TYR A 25 -4.40 -13.35 -9.34
N GLN A 26 -4.10 -14.62 -9.64
CA GLN A 26 -3.95 -15.11 -11.02
C GLN A 26 -3.00 -14.22 -11.87
N ASN A 27 -1.84 -13.85 -11.32
CA ASN A 27 -0.87 -12.95 -11.95
C ASN A 27 -1.41 -11.56 -12.33
N LYS A 28 -2.49 -11.11 -11.69
CA LYS A 28 -3.08 -9.77 -11.85
C LYS A 28 -3.07 -9.05 -10.51
N ASN A 29 -2.80 -7.75 -10.55
CA ASN A 29 -2.91 -6.91 -9.36
C ASN A 29 -4.38 -6.73 -8.98
N VAL A 30 -4.67 -6.81 -7.68
CA VAL A 30 -5.97 -6.52 -7.12
C VAL A 30 -6.02 -5.04 -6.74
N TYR A 31 -7.01 -4.33 -7.28
CA TYR A 31 -7.26 -2.92 -6.97
C TYR A 31 -8.66 -2.75 -6.37
N ALA A 32 -8.81 -1.75 -5.51
CA ALA A 32 -10.09 -1.33 -4.96
C ALA A 32 -10.54 -0.03 -5.61
N ARG A 33 -11.86 0.17 -5.75
CA ARG A 33 -12.44 1.45 -6.14
C ARG A 33 -13.35 1.93 -5.03
N HIS A 34 -13.00 3.07 -4.43
CA HIS A 34 -13.90 3.73 -3.50
C HIS A 34 -15.18 4.17 -4.22
N LYS A 35 -16.34 4.09 -3.55
CA LYS A 35 -17.65 4.41 -4.15
C LYS A 35 -17.72 5.82 -4.76
N ASP A 36 -16.98 6.77 -4.19
CA ASP A 36 -16.97 8.18 -4.60
C ASP A 36 -15.82 8.52 -5.59
N ARG A 37 -15.04 7.54 -6.04
CA ARG A 37 -13.88 7.75 -6.95
C ARG A 37 -14.08 7.08 -8.30
N LYS A 38 -13.44 7.63 -9.33
CA LYS A 38 -13.44 7.08 -10.70
C LYS A 38 -12.23 6.17 -10.99
N THR A 39 -11.22 6.24 -10.14
CA THR A 39 -9.95 5.51 -10.25
C THR A 39 -9.96 4.21 -9.45
N TYR A 40 -9.25 3.21 -9.96
CA TYR A 40 -8.89 2.00 -9.21
C TYR A 40 -7.52 2.25 -8.55
N GLU A 41 -7.42 1.89 -7.29
CA GLU A 41 -6.27 2.24 -6.45
C GLU A 41 -5.83 1.01 -5.66
N ILE A 42 -4.54 0.98 -5.30
CA ILE A 42 -4.03 -0.04 -4.40
C ILE A 42 -4.66 0.23 -3.02
N PRO A 43 -5.27 -0.77 -2.38
CA PRO A 43 -5.82 -0.58 -1.05
C PRO A 43 -4.69 -0.15 -0.10
N GLY A 44 -4.92 0.98 0.55
CA GLY A 44 -4.00 1.55 1.52
C GLY A 44 -4.79 2.24 2.62
N GLY A 45 -4.15 2.40 3.76
CA GLY A 45 -4.70 3.05 4.93
C GLY A 45 -3.69 4.04 5.49
N HIS A 46 -4.20 5.20 5.90
CA HIS A 46 -3.49 6.01 6.89
C HIS A 46 -3.65 5.35 8.26
N ARG A 47 -2.68 5.59 9.13
CA ARG A 47 -2.95 5.52 10.56
C ARG A 47 -3.70 6.76 11.01
#